data_AF-A0A351F9V7-F1
#
_entry.id   AF-A0A351F9V7-F1
#
_cell.length_a   1.000
_cell.length_b   1.000
_cell.length_c   1.000
_cell.angle_alpha   90.00
_cell.angle_beta   90.00
_cell.angle_gamma   90.00
#
_symmetry.space_group_name_H-M   'P 1'
#
loop_
_entity.id
_entity.type
_entity.pdbx_description
1 polymer ?
#
loop_
_entity_poly.entity_id
_entity_poly.type
_entity_poly.pdbx_seq_one_letter_code
_entity_poly.pdbx_strand_id
1 'polypeptide(L)'
;MERVPNVSANHVIPGEVSVHGRAIKATKSLKSRYTKIPCLYHRYLKEREEKDSDGDTRWVTVESGSEGTDFFLGDETGKVLVKLSRKGVRPDLYRDHRERQGRYRYSEWRIEERERVYAFAMAKEDAEGLSLRFDLPGSFTPILSNDGALENRSDYGTKAVLFSALSLSLFCFACLSFCFLCRIHRVLVFLSIVSFLVFSVLLYFSMNLMRSDLVDGFERMSRLERSANVQVEKLLGKSFDWATVSESSRSLAQTERDRVMGIRDDYLESIARTNSIRNRFPEMILAPLWGIDSWPMPNGVTSEEQGIIQKTPVKAWVVAVSLFLAAIVIALGVYFGFRRIKIKRYIENIPTSLASGLAYGPAEIKGSVKFSEGAFVKGPETRVKCVYFRHKITEKRRSGKSTKTVVIKDETKYVNFLCEDREGKTLIDPKGAEVSAELKIRRKKGRRTYYEWHLPKDVELYVLGSAVVDEKAGDRLMLSDGNDDFPFLISDESETETMLRQSRKGLKGIGYAQNATVFSGMIIFGGLGSFAATDFLMAASFAPLFLALSMVALMYNDLVFLLNRTKRAWANIEVSLKKRADLLPNLEKVVRTYLSHEKGVLDSLAE
;
A
#
# COMPACT_ATOMS: atom_id res chain seq x y z
N MET A 1 -10.81 -21.63 -11.68
CA MET A 1 -12.23 -21.48 -12.08
C MET A 1 -12.39 -21.11 -13.55
N GLU A 2 -11.64 -20.13 -14.08
CA GLU A 2 -11.78 -19.67 -15.48
C GLU A 2 -11.57 -20.78 -16.53
N ARG A 3 -10.68 -21.72 -16.23
CA ARG A 3 -10.33 -22.86 -17.09
C ARG A 3 -11.40 -23.96 -17.17
N VAL A 4 -12.36 -23.98 -16.25
CA VAL A 4 -13.40 -25.01 -16.19
C VAL A 4 -14.68 -24.43 -16.79
N PRO A 5 -15.20 -25.02 -17.89
CA PRO A 5 -16.48 -24.62 -18.45
C PRO A 5 -17.63 -24.96 -17.51
N ASN A 6 -18.74 -24.26 -17.69
CA ASN A 6 -19.95 -24.59 -16.94
C ASN A 6 -20.62 -25.76 -17.64
N VAL A 7 -20.64 -26.93 -16.99
CA VAL A 7 -21.16 -28.17 -17.57
C VAL A 7 -22.59 -28.42 -17.09
N SER A 8 -23.41 -29.00 -17.96
CA SER A 8 -24.76 -29.42 -17.60
C SER A 8 -24.74 -30.66 -16.72
N ALA A 9 -25.77 -30.86 -15.90
CA ALA A 9 -25.83 -31.93 -14.90
C ALA A 9 -25.71 -33.33 -15.51
N ASN A 10 -26.19 -33.56 -16.74
CA ASN A 10 -26.05 -34.83 -17.44
C ASN A 10 -24.64 -35.05 -18.04
N HIS A 11 -23.88 -33.98 -18.28
CA HIS A 11 -22.55 -34.04 -18.92
C HIS A 11 -21.41 -34.17 -17.90
N VAL A 12 -21.71 -34.12 -16.60
CA VAL A 12 -20.72 -34.25 -15.53
C VAL A 12 -19.95 -35.57 -15.70
N ILE A 13 -18.62 -35.47 -15.69
CA ILE A 13 -17.68 -36.61 -15.69
C ILE A 13 -16.73 -36.49 -14.49
N PRO A 14 -16.05 -37.57 -14.08
CA PRO A 14 -15.08 -37.51 -12.99
C PRO A 14 -13.97 -36.48 -13.23
N GLY A 15 -13.77 -35.54 -12.31
CA GLY A 15 -12.84 -34.42 -12.46
C GLY A 15 -13.39 -33.11 -11.89
N GLU A 16 -12.67 -32.00 -12.10
CA GLU A 16 -13.11 -30.67 -11.66
C GLU A 16 -14.28 -30.18 -12.51
N VAL A 17 -15.41 -29.87 -11.86
CA VAL A 17 -16.63 -29.46 -12.56
C VAL A 17 -17.23 -28.18 -11.98
N SER A 18 -17.78 -27.37 -12.87
CA SER A 18 -18.55 -26.17 -12.56
C SER A 18 -19.98 -26.41 -13.02
N VAL A 19 -20.93 -26.50 -12.09
CA VAL A 19 -22.33 -26.80 -12.40
C VAL A 19 -23.22 -25.75 -11.75
N HIS A 20 -24.24 -25.31 -12.47
CA HIS A 20 -25.28 -24.43 -11.96
C HIS A 20 -26.64 -25.08 -12.17
N GLY A 21 -27.46 -25.16 -11.13
CA GLY A 21 -28.76 -25.82 -11.23
C GLY A 21 -29.67 -25.50 -10.05
N ARG A 22 -30.84 -26.12 -10.02
CA ARG A 22 -31.77 -26.02 -8.91
C ARG A 22 -31.52 -27.12 -7.90
N ALA A 23 -31.54 -26.80 -6.62
CA ALA A 23 -31.42 -27.77 -5.56
C ALA A 23 -32.70 -28.61 -5.45
N ILE A 24 -32.58 -29.93 -5.53
CA ILE A 24 -33.69 -30.90 -5.51
C ILE A 24 -33.42 -31.87 -4.37
N LYS A 25 -34.42 -32.15 -3.53
CA LYS A 25 -34.25 -33.06 -2.40
C LYS A 25 -33.81 -34.47 -2.85
N ALA A 26 -32.86 -35.08 -2.16
CA ALA A 26 -32.50 -36.49 -2.37
C ALA A 26 -33.41 -37.42 -1.54
N THR A 27 -33.06 -37.70 -0.29
CA THR A 27 -33.84 -38.59 0.60
C THR A 27 -34.51 -37.84 1.75
N LYS A 28 -33.83 -36.88 2.36
CA LYS A 28 -34.30 -36.15 3.55
C LYS A 28 -34.27 -34.65 3.32
N SER A 29 -35.09 -33.92 4.07
CA SER A 29 -35.06 -32.46 4.20
C SER A 29 -34.86 -32.11 5.68
N LEU A 30 -34.08 -31.07 5.94
CA LEU A 30 -33.84 -30.55 7.27
C LEU A 30 -34.86 -29.46 7.60
N LYS A 31 -34.98 -29.10 8.88
CA LYS A 31 -35.68 -27.87 9.30
C LYS A 31 -34.63 -26.92 9.87
N SER A 32 -34.59 -25.71 9.32
CA SER A 32 -33.72 -24.65 9.82
C SER A 32 -33.91 -24.38 11.32
N ARG A 33 -32.89 -23.85 11.99
CA ARG A 33 -32.81 -23.81 13.45
C ARG A 33 -33.87 -22.91 14.07
N TYR A 34 -34.04 -21.70 13.56
CA TYR A 34 -34.90 -20.66 14.13
C TYR A 34 -36.25 -20.58 13.41
N THR A 35 -36.23 -20.42 12.09
CA THR A 35 -37.44 -20.25 11.27
C THR A 35 -38.21 -21.55 11.01
N LYS A 36 -37.58 -22.72 11.25
CA LYS A 36 -38.16 -24.06 11.02
C LYS A 36 -38.60 -24.33 9.57
N ILE A 37 -38.15 -23.49 8.63
CA ILE A 37 -38.38 -23.65 7.19
C ILE A 37 -37.64 -24.89 6.68
N PRO A 38 -38.29 -25.77 5.89
CA PRO A 38 -37.65 -26.90 5.24
C PRO A 38 -36.49 -26.47 4.33
N CYS A 39 -35.33 -27.10 4.49
CA CYS A 39 -34.12 -26.75 3.73
C CYS A 39 -33.24 -27.98 3.51
N LEU A 40 -32.28 -27.86 2.59
CA LEU A 40 -31.29 -28.89 2.25
C LEU A 40 -29.96 -28.62 2.99
N TYR A 41 -29.72 -27.35 3.32
CA TYR A 41 -28.63 -26.91 4.16
C TYR A 41 -29.10 -25.70 4.98
N HIS A 42 -28.61 -25.57 6.21
CA HIS A 42 -28.67 -24.30 6.91
C HIS A 42 -27.44 -24.05 7.77
N ARG A 43 -27.10 -22.77 7.90
CA ARG A 43 -26.15 -22.24 8.87
C ARG A 43 -26.88 -21.26 9.75
N TYR A 44 -26.64 -21.32 11.05
CA TYR A 44 -27.27 -20.42 12.03
C TYR A 44 -26.23 -19.78 12.93
N LEU A 45 -26.50 -18.55 13.33
CA LEU A 45 -25.67 -17.74 14.21
C LEU A 45 -26.55 -17.01 15.21
N LYS A 46 -26.32 -17.27 16.50
CA LYS A 46 -26.88 -16.52 17.63
C LYS A 46 -25.79 -15.64 18.20
N GLU A 47 -26.04 -14.34 18.23
CA GLU A 47 -25.16 -13.37 18.85
C GLU A 47 -25.87 -12.69 20.00
N ARG A 48 -25.14 -12.41 21.07
CA ARG A 48 -25.59 -11.57 22.18
C ARG A 48 -24.88 -10.24 22.12
N GLU A 49 -25.64 -9.18 22.27
CA GLU A 49 -25.14 -7.84 22.47
C GLU A 49 -24.55 -7.74 23.88
N GLU A 50 -23.24 -7.59 23.95
CA GLU A 50 -22.52 -7.26 25.17
C GLU A 50 -22.16 -5.79 25.13
N LYS A 51 -22.50 -5.09 26.20
CA LYS A 51 -22.03 -3.73 26.47
C LYS A 51 -20.81 -3.85 27.34
N ASP A 52 -19.69 -3.31 26.90
CA ASP A 52 -18.50 -3.28 27.73
C ASP A 52 -18.56 -2.16 28.78
N SER A 53 -17.50 -2.06 29.58
CA SER A 53 -17.36 -1.05 30.63
C SER A 53 -17.38 0.40 30.12
N ASP A 54 -17.23 0.63 28.82
CA ASP A 54 -17.23 1.94 28.15
C ASP A 54 -18.62 2.38 27.77
N GLY A 55 -19.52 1.41 27.65
CA GLY A 55 -20.79 1.59 26.99
C GLY A 55 -20.79 1.25 25.50
N ASP A 56 -19.69 0.72 24.95
CA ASP A 56 -19.64 0.27 23.57
C ASP A 56 -20.29 -1.11 23.47
N THR A 57 -21.17 -1.29 22.46
CA THR A 57 -21.85 -2.55 22.23
C THR A 57 -21.12 -3.37 21.16
N ARG A 58 -20.91 -4.65 21.45
CA ARG A 58 -20.37 -5.63 20.50
C ARG A 58 -21.26 -6.86 20.47
N TRP A 59 -21.33 -7.49 19.31
CA TRP A 59 -22.00 -8.77 19.14
C TRP A 59 -21.00 -9.89 19.43
N VAL A 60 -21.33 -10.75 20.38
CA VAL A 60 -20.53 -11.93 20.72
C VAL A 60 -21.30 -13.17 20.30
N THR A 61 -20.64 -14.07 19.55
CA THR A 61 -21.24 -15.34 19.15
C THR A 61 -21.48 -16.21 20.39
N VAL A 62 -22.75 -16.59 20.61
CA VAL A 62 -23.17 -17.46 21.70
C VAL A 62 -23.40 -18.88 21.21
N GLU A 63 -23.98 -19.01 20.02
CA GLU A 63 -24.29 -20.29 19.41
C GLU A 63 -24.07 -20.15 17.90
N SER A 64 -23.41 -21.13 17.29
CA SER A 64 -23.31 -21.20 15.84
C SER A 64 -23.23 -22.66 15.42
N GLY A 65 -23.76 -22.97 14.27
CA GLY A 65 -23.72 -24.31 13.71
C GLY A 65 -24.15 -24.32 12.26
N SER A 66 -23.96 -25.47 11.62
CA SER A 66 -24.44 -25.74 10.28
C SER A 66 -24.82 -27.21 10.17
N GLU A 67 -25.90 -27.49 9.45
CA GLU A 67 -26.36 -28.83 9.15
C GLU A 67 -26.72 -28.89 7.67
N GLY A 68 -26.39 -30.01 7.02
CA GLY A 68 -26.64 -30.23 5.60
C GLY A 68 -26.96 -31.68 5.33
N THR A 69 -27.82 -31.90 4.33
CA THR A 69 -28.13 -33.23 3.79
C THR A 69 -27.69 -33.29 2.34
N ASP A 70 -27.45 -34.50 1.85
CA ASP A 70 -27.18 -34.70 0.43
C ASP A 70 -28.43 -34.33 -0.38
N PHE A 71 -28.22 -33.70 -1.53
CA PHE A 71 -29.27 -33.23 -2.42
C PHE A 71 -28.82 -33.31 -3.87
N PHE A 72 -29.75 -33.25 -4.82
CA PHE A 72 -29.43 -33.22 -6.24
C PHE A 72 -29.35 -31.78 -6.74
N LEU A 73 -28.37 -31.48 -7.59
CA LEU A 73 -28.37 -30.28 -8.40
C LEU A 73 -28.91 -30.64 -9.78
N GLY A 74 -30.06 -30.09 -10.15
CA GLY A 74 -30.75 -30.42 -11.41
C GLY A 74 -30.85 -29.23 -12.37
N ASP A 75 -30.68 -29.52 -13.65
CA ASP A 75 -30.96 -28.61 -14.75
C ASP A 75 -31.91 -29.28 -15.76
N GLU A 76 -32.06 -28.72 -16.96
CA GLU A 76 -32.93 -29.26 -18.01
C GLU A 76 -32.40 -30.58 -18.60
N THR A 77 -31.10 -30.86 -18.44
CA THR A 77 -30.44 -32.06 -18.99
C THR A 77 -30.48 -33.25 -18.04
N GLY A 78 -30.51 -33.01 -16.73
CA GLY A 78 -30.46 -34.07 -15.74
C GLY A 78 -30.24 -33.58 -14.32
N LYS A 79 -29.70 -34.47 -13.47
CA LYS A 79 -29.38 -34.16 -12.07
C LYS A 79 -28.12 -34.88 -11.60
N VAL A 80 -27.32 -34.20 -10.78
CA VAL A 80 -26.10 -34.75 -10.17
C VAL A 80 -26.19 -34.68 -8.65
N LEU A 81 -25.73 -35.72 -7.95
CA LEU A 81 -25.79 -35.78 -6.48
C LEU A 81 -24.71 -34.88 -5.85
N VAL A 82 -25.08 -34.04 -4.90
CA VAL A 82 -24.20 -33.21 -4.09
C VAL A 82 -24.05 -33.86 -2.72
N LYS A 83 -22.85 -34.38 -2.40
CA LYS A 83 -22.58 -35.05 -1.11
C LYS A 83 -22.05 -34.07 -0.07
N LEU A 84 -22.97 -33.40 0.65
CA LEU A 84 -22.64 -32.52 1.78
C LEU A 84 -22.32 -33.28 3.07
N SER A 85 -22.79 -34.52 3.21
CA SER A 85 -22.54 -35.40 4.35
C SER A 85 -21.05 -35.61 4.66
N ARG A 86 -20.19 -35.47 3.65
CA ARG A 86 -18.75 -35.66 3.72
C ARG A 86 -17.98 -34.40 4.18
N LYS A 87 -18.69 -33.28 4.38
CA LYS A 87 -18.11 -31.95 4.67
C LYS A 87 -17.15 -31.50 3.55
N GLY A 88 -16.34 -30.46 3.78
CA GLY A 88 -15.36 -29.96 2.80
C GLY A 88 -15.70 -28.61 2.16
N VAL A 89 -16.95 -28.15 2.28
CA VAL A 89 -17.35 -26.79 1.89
C VAL A 89 -18.15 -26.12 2.99
N ARG A 90 -17.96 -24.81 3.15
CA ARG A 90 -18.88 -23.95 3.88
C ARG A 90 -19.61 -23.11 2.85
N PRO A 91 -20.89 -23.40 2.56
CA PRO A 91 -21.66 -22.66 1.57
C PRO A 91 -21.63 -21.16 1.82
N ASP A 92 -21.36 -20.40 0.76
CA ASP A 92 -21.39 -18.94 0.76
C ASP A 92 -22.76 -18.50 0.26
N LEU A 93 -23.59 -18.06 1.19
CA LEU A 93 -25.01 -17.85 0.96
C LEU A 93 -25.40 -16.44 1.39
N TYR A 94 -26.39 -15.87 0.69
CA TYR A 94 -27.13 -14.73 1.19
C TYR A 94 -27.84 -15.05 2.51
N ARG A 95 -27.96 -14.03 3.37
CA ARG A 95 -28.63 -14.19 4.67
C ARG A 95 -30.14 -14.12 4.48
N ASP A 96 -30.83 -15.23 4.71
CA ASP A 96 -32.28 -15.34 4.53
C ASP A 96 -33.07 -14.78 5.71
N HIS A 97 -32.57 -14.96 6.94
CA HIS A 97 -33.26 -14.51 8.14
C HIS A 97 -32.35 -13.67 9.03
N ARG A 98 -32.90 -12.58 9.56
CA ARG A 98 -32.30 -11.85 10.68
C ARG A 98 -33.40 -11.29 11.57
N GLU A 99 -33.39 -11.73 12.83
CA GLU A 99 -34.34 -11.27 13.83
C GLU A 99 -33.59 -10.88 15.11
N ARG A 100 -34.09 -9.84 15.78
CA ARG A 100 -33.57 -9.40 17.08
C ARG A 100 -34.66 -9.57 18.12
N GLN A 101 -34.34 -10.28 19.20
CA GLN A 101 -35.20 -10.40 20.38
C GLN A 101 -34.40 -9.97 21.61
N GLY A 102 -34.76 -8.80 22.16
CA GLY A 102 -34.00 -8.17 23.24
C GLY A 102 -32.53 -7.93 22.87
N ARG A 103 -31.61 -8.50 23.66
CA ARG A 103 -30.15 -8.43 23.45
C ARG A 103 -29.60 -9.52 22.53
N TYR A 104 -30.45 -10.38 21.97
CA TYR A 104 -30.00 -11.45 21.07
C TYR A 104 -30.36 -11.13 19.63
N ARG A 105 -29.45 -11.47 18.73
CA ARG A 105 -29.66 -11.46 17.28
C ARG A 105 -29.50 -12.87 16.75
N TYR A 106 -30.46 -13.30 15.96
CA TYR A 106 -30.53 -14.60 15.32
C TYR A 106 -30.37 -14.39 13.82
N SER A 107 -29.42 -15.05 13.18
CA SER A 107 -29.22 -15.00 11.73
C SER A 107 -29.18 -16.42 11.16
N GLU A 108 -29.84 -16.62 10.03
CA GLU A 108 -29.83 -17.89 9.29
C GLU A 108 -29.49 -17.67 7.81
N TRP A 109 -28.85 -18.69 7.25
CA TRP A 109 -28.53 -18.86 5.84
C TRP A 109 -28.97 -20.26 5.45
N ARG A 110 -29.64 -20.45 4.33
CA ARG A 110 -30.27 -21.72 3.95
C ARG A 110 -30.07 -21.99 2.46
N ILE A 111 -30.14 -23.27 2.11
CA ILE A 111 -30.41 -23.69 0.73
C ILE A 111 -31.79 -24.33 0.75
N GLU A 112 -32.74 -23.73 0.05
CA GLU A 112 -34.11 -24.22 -0.05
C GLU A 112 -34.30 -25.11 -1.28
N GLU A 113 -35.36 -25.92 -1.28
CA GLU A 113 -35.70 -26.72 -2.45
C GLU A 113 -36.10 -25.78 -3.61
N ARG A 114 -35.62 -26.12 -4.82
CA ARG A 114 -35.76 -25.34 -6.06
C ARG A 114 -34.95 -24.03 -6.11
N GLU A 115 -34.19 -23.70 -5.08
CA GLU A 115 -33.26 -22.57 -5.12
C GLU A 115 -32.15 -22.82 -6.14
N ARG A 116 -31.72 -21.77 -6.85
CA ARG A 116 -30.58 -21.85 -7.76
C ARG A 116 -29.29 -21.84 -6.97
N VAL A 117 -28.45 -22.83 -7.21
CA VAL A 117 -27.18 -23.01 -6.51
C VAL A 117 -26.09 -23.31 -7.54
N TYR A 118 -24.95 -22.66 -7.34
CA TYR A 118 -23.72 -22.89 -8.08
C TYR A 118 -22.80 -23.79 -7.26
N ALA A 119 -22.25 -24.82 -7.90
CA ALA A 119 -21.28 -25.72 -7.32
C ALA A 119 -20.01 -25.77 -8.17
N PHE A 120 -18.87 -25.51 -7.54
CA PHE A 120 -17.55 -25.79 -8.10
C PHE A 120 -16.87 -26.83 -7.22
N ALA A 121 -16.74 -28.06 -7.73
CA ALA A 121 -16.43 -29.23 -6.92
C ALA A 121 -15.69 -30.30 -7.73
N MET A 122 -15.22 -31.34 -7.04
CA MET A 122 -14.66 -32.52 -7.69
C MET A 122 -15.78 -33.53 -7.91
N ALA A 123 -16.07 -33.87 -9.15
CA ALA A 123 -16.94 -34.98 -9.50
C ALA A 123 -16.18 -36.31 -9.33
N LYS A 124 -16.81 -37.27 -8.68
CA LYS A 124 -16.30 -38.63 -8.51
C LYS A 124 -17.41 -39.63 -8.72
N GLU A 125 -17.13 -40.66 -9.51
CA GLU A 125 -18.01 -41.82 -9.65
C GLU A 125 -17.59 -42.86 -8.60
N ASP A 126 -18.55 -43.28 -7.77
CA ASP A 126 -18.42 -44.38 -6.83
C ASP A 126 -19.51 -45.43 -7.08
N ALA A 127 -19.59 -46.47 -6.24
CA ALA A 127 -20.60 -47.53 -6.39
C ALA A 127 -22.05 -47.02 -6.29
N GLU A 128 -22.28 -45.84 -5.71
CA GLU A 128 -23.60 -45.20 -5.60
C GLU A 128 -23.89 -44.25 -6.79
N GLY A 129 -22.93 -44.12 -7.72
CA GLY A 129 -23.02 -43.30 -8.91
C GLY A 129 -22.15 -42.04 -8.85
N LEU A 130 -22.41 -41.12 -9.77
CA LEU A 130 -21.66 -39.88 -9.90
C LEU A 130 -22.10 -38.83 -8.87
N SER A 131 -21.15 -38.25 -8.15
CA SER A 131 -21.43 -37.22 -7.15
C SER A 131 -20.39 -36.10 -7.09
N LEU A 132 -20.84 -34.91 -6.71
CA LEU A 132 -20.01 -33.74 -6.42
C LEU A 132 -19.51 -33.80 -4.97
N ARG A 133 -18.19 -33.71 -4.82
CA ARG A 133 -17.45 -33.79 -3.56
C ARG A 133 -16.63 -32.53 -3.36
N PHE A 134 -16.67 -32.01 -2.13
CA PHE A 134 -15.94 -30.79 -1.76
C PHE A 134 -14.75 -31.08 -0.83
N ASP A 135 -14.61 -32.33 -0.36
CA ASP A 135 -13.55 -32.78 0.53
C ASP A 135 -12.34 -33.37 -0.21
N LEU A 136 -12.43 -33.53 -1.53
CA LEU A 136 -11.34 -34.09 -2.34
C LEU A 136 -10.31 -33.01 -2.70
N PRO A 137 -9.01 -33.35 -2.68
CA PRO A 137 -7.95 -32.41 -3.06
C PRO A 137 -8.00 -32.11 -4.56
N GLY A 138 -7.58 -30.90 -4.94
CA GLY A 138 -7.39 -30.47 -6.31
C GLY A 138 -6.81 -29.05 -6.36
N SER A 139 -6.34 -28.61 -7.52
CA SER A 139 -5.85 -27.23 -7.74
C SER A 139 -6.99 -26.22 -7.88
N PHE A 140 -7.94 -26.26 -6.95
CA PHE A 140 -9.05 -25.32 -6.86
C PHE A 140 -9.64 -25.23 -5.46
N THR A 141 -10.32 -24.12 -5.19
CA THR A 141 -11.12 -23.95 -3.96
C THR A 141 -12.56 -24.39 -4.23
N PRO A 142 -13.10 -25.41 -3.53
CA PRO A 142 -14.47 -25.82 -3.69
C PRO A 142 -15.47 -24.71 -3.29
N ILE A 143 -16.49 -24.49 -4.09
CA ILE A 143 -17.53 -23.47 -3.85
C ILE A 143 -18.91 -24.11 -3.90
N LEU A 144 -19.75 -23.73 -2.94
CA LEU A 144 -21.18 -23.90 -3.02
C LEU A 144 -21.83 -22.56 -2.65
N SER A 145 -22.61 -21.96 -3.54
CA SER A 145 -23.20 -20.64 -3.32
C SER A 145 -24.54 -20.46 -4.02
N ASN A 146 -25.36 -19.52 -3.55
CA ASN A 146 -26.53 -19.05 -4.29
C ASN A 146 -26.20 -17.90 -5.27
N ASP A 147 -24.93 -17.49 -5.32
CA ASP A 147 -24.35 -16.67 -6.39
C ASP A 147 -23.95 -17.48 -7.61
N GLY A 148 -23.86 -16.82 -8.77
CA GLY A 148 -23.34 -17.40 -10.00
C GLY A 148 -21.80 -17.50 -10.03
N ALA A 149 -21.29 -18.18 -11.05
CA ALA A 149 -19.84 -18.36 -11.24
C ALA A 149 -19.07 -17.03 -11.35
N LEU A 150 -19.66 -16.03 -12.00
CA LEU A 150 -19.04 -14.72 -12.23
C LEU A 150 -18.87 -13.92 -10.92
N GLU A 151 -19.93 -13.84 -10.09
CA GLU A 151 -19.87 -13.09 -8.83
C GLU A 151 -18.86 -13.71 -7.86
N ASN A 152 -18.86 -15.05 -7.75
CA ASN A 152 -17.85 -15.76 -6.95
C ASN A 152 -16.43 -15.46 -7.43
N ARG A 153 -16.17 -15.53 -8.75
CA ARG A 153 -14.85 -15.21 -9.32
C ARG A 153 -14.46 -13.76 -9.01
N SER A 154 -15.39 -12.81 -9.14
CA SER A 154 -15.13 -11.40 -8.83
C SER A 154 -14.80 -11.19 -7.36
N ASP A 155 -15.49 -11.88 -6.44
CA ASP A 155 -15.26 -11.76 -5.01
C ASP A 155 -13.91 -12.35 -4.56
N TYR A 156 -13.58 -13.55 -5.03
CA TYR A 156 -12.27 -14.15 -4.75
C TYR A 156 -11.14 -13.34 -5.39
N GLY A 157 -11.32 -12.88 -6.63
CA GLY A 157 -10.37 -12.01 -7.31
C GLY A 157 -10.15 -10.69 -6.57
N THR A 158 -11.22 -10.03 -6.13
CA THR A 158 -11.18 -8.79 -5.34
C THR A 158 -10.40 -8.99 -4.04
N LYS A 159 -10.70 -10.04 -3.28
CA LYS A 159 -9.99 -10.37 -2.03
C LYS A 159 -8.50 -10.67 -2.31
N ALA A 160 -8.21 -11.47 -3.33
CA ALA A 160 -6.84 -11.83 -3.70
C ALA A 160 -6.00 -10.61 -4.08
N VAL A 161 -6.53 -9.70 -4.90
CA VAL A 161 -5.83 -8.45 -5.29
C VAL A 161 -5.58 -7.56 -4.09
N LEU A 162 -6.58 -7.34 -3.23
CA LEU A 162 -6.41 -6.51 -2.04
C LEU A 162 -5.38 -7.09 -1.06
N PHE A 163 -5.43 -8.39 -0.77
CA PHE A 163 -4.45 -9.03 0.12
C PHE A 163 -3.05 -9.03 -0.50
N SER A 164 -2.92 -9.25 -1.81
CA SER A 164 -1.63 -9.20 -2.50
C SER A 164 -1.05 -7.78 -2.48
N ALA A 165 -1.86 -6.76 -2.77
CA ALA A 165 -1.45 -5.37 -2.73
C ALA A 165 -1.09 -4.90 -1.30
N LEU A 166 -1.80 -5.39 -0.28
CA LEU A 166 -1.49 -5.12 1.12
C LEU A 166 -0.19 -5.81 1.56
N SER A 167 -0.01 -7.08 1.19
CA SER A 167 1.23 -7.85 1.47
C SER A 167 2.45 -7.16 0.87
N LEU A 168 2.33 -6.75 -0.39
CA LEU A 168 3.36 -5.98 -1.09
C LEU A 168 3.65 -4.64 -0.39
N SER A 169 2.60 -3.96 0.08
CA SER A 169 2.77 -2.71 0.84
C SER A 169 3.55 -2.92 2.13
N LEU A 170 3.26 -3.99 2.86
CA LEU A 170 3.99 -4.35 4.07
C LEU A 170 5.45 -4.69 3.75
N PHE A 171 5.71 -5.39 2.64
CA PHE A 171 7.07 -5.67 2.17
C PHE A 171 7.85 -4.39 1.84
N CYS A 172 7.23 -3.43 1.15
CA CYS A 172 7.83 -2.11 0.90
C CYS A 172 8.19 -1.39 2.21
N PHE A 173 7.31 -1.41 3.21
CA PHE A 173 7.59 -0.82 4.53
C PHE A 173 8.70 -1.55 5.29
N ALA A 174 8.81 -2.87 5.13
CA ALA A 174 9.93 -3.64 5.68
C ALA A 174 11.25 -3.22 5.02
N CYS A 175 11.30 -3.11 3.69
CA CYS A 175 12.48 -2.63 2.95
C CYS A 175 12.88 -1.21 3.38
N LEU A 176 11.89 -0.32 3.55
CA LEU A 176 12.10 1.05 4.01
C LEU A 176 12.69 1.09 5.43
N SER A 177 12.16 0.26 6.33
CA SER A 177 12.64 0.15 7.71
C SER A 177 14.06 -0.40 7.77
N PHE A 178 14.39 -1.37 6.91
CA PHE A 178 15.73 -1.93 6.77
C PHE A 178 16.73 -0.88 6.25
N CYS A 179 16.35 -0.08 5.26
CA CYS A 179 17.22 1.00 4.76
C CYS A 179 17.54 2.04 5.86
N PHE A 180 16.57 2.35 6.72
CA PHE A 180 16.79 3.23 7.87
C PHE A 180 17.71 2.61 8.92
N LEU A 181 17.60 1.30 9.16
CA LEU A 181 18.52 0.56 10.04
C LEU A 181 19.96 0.64 9.52
N CYS A 182 20.15 0.51 8.20
CA CYS A 182 21.45 0.64 7.53
C CYS A 182 21.94 2.09 7.34
N ARG A 183 21.24 3.10 7.90
CA ARG A 183 21.58 4.54 7.78
C ARG A 183 21.71 5.05 6.34
N ILE A 184 20.97 4.44 5.40
CA ILE A 184 20.92 4.89 4.00
C ILE A 184 20.12 6.20 3.95
N HIS A 185 20.80 7.30 3.63
CA HIS A 185 20.23 8.65 3.63
C HIS A 185 20.20 9.30 2.23
N ARG A 186 20.82 8.66 1.22
CA ARG A 186 20.80 9.10 -0.18
C ARG A 186 19.53 8.63 -0.87
N VAL A 187 18.73 9.58 -1.36
CA VAL A 187 17.40 9.34 -1.92
C VAL A 187 17.42 8.38 -3.11
N LEU A 188 18.33 8.57 -4.06
CA LEU A 188 18.41 7.70 -5.25
C LEU A 188 18.87 6.28 -4.91
N VAL A 189 19.81 6.13 -3.97
CA VAL A 189 20.27 4.81 -3.51
C VAL A 189 19.11 4.08 -2.83
N PHE A 190 18.39 4.77 -1.94
CA PHE A 190 17.20 4.25 -1.27
C PHE A 190 16.13 3.79 -2.28
N LEU A 191 15.74 4.65 -3.22
CA LEU A 191 14.73 4.33 -4.23
C LEU A 191 15.17 3.17 -5.12
N SER A 192 16.45 3.11 -5.49
CA SER A 192 17.00 2.04 -6.32
C SER A 192 16.93 0.68 -5.61
N ILE A 193 17.34 0.62 -4.33
CA ILE A 193 17.28 -0.60 -3.52
C ILE A 193 15.83 -1.08 -3.40
N VAL A 194 14.91 -0.18 -3.00
CA VAL A 194 13.50 -0.55 -2.82
C VAL A 194 12.87 -0.97 -4.15
N SER A 195 13.10 -0.22 -5.23
CA SER A 195 12.55 -0.58 -6.55
C SER A 195 13.09 -1.92 -7.05
N PHE A 196 14.39 -2.18 -6.87
CA PHE A 196 15.00 -3.44 -7.27
C PHE A 196 14.45 -4.64 -6.48
N LEU A 197 14.33 -4.51 -5.14
CA LEU A 197 13.79 -5.57 -4.29
C LEU A 197 12.33 -5.87 -4.61
N VAL A 198 11.50 -4.82 -4.74
CA VAL A 198 10.08 -4.94 -5.09
C VAL A 198 9.92 -5.59 -6.47
N PHE A 199 10.67 -5.12 -7.47
CA PHE A 199 10.64 -5.67 -8.81
C PHE A 199 11.05 -7.15 -8.82
N SER A 200 12.14 -7.50 -8.14
CA SER A 200 12.66 -8.87 -8.09
C SER A 200 11.67 -9.84 -7.43
N VAL A 201 11.07 -9.43 -6.31
CA VAL A 201 10.08 -10.25 -5.59
C VAL A 201 8.82 -10.46 -6.43
N LEU A 202 8.29 -9.41 -7.06
CA LEU A 202 7.12 -9.54 -7.91
C LEU A 202 7.40 -10.33 -9.19
N LEU A 203 8.57 -10.15 -9.80
CA LEU A 203 9.01 -10.95 -10.93
C LEU A 203 9.06 -12.44 -10.55
N TYR A 204 9.66 -12.77 -9.41
CA TYR A 204 9.73 -14.14 -8.91
C TYR A 204 8.33 -14.74 -8.67
N PHE A 205 7.44 -14.01 -7.98
CA PHE A 205 6.07 -14.47 -7.74
C PHE A 205 5.28 -14.62 -9.04
N SER A 206 5.40 -13.68 -9.97
CA SER A 206 4.77 -13.73 -11.28
C SER A 206 5.21 -14.98 -12.05
N MET A 207 6.51 -15.25 -12.14
CA MET A 207 7.04 -16.42 -12.84
C MET A 207 6.59 -17.74 -12.19
N ASN A 208 6.60 -17.83 -10.86
CA ASN A 208 6.15 -19.02 -10.16
C ASN A 208 4.64 -19.25 -10.29
N LEU A 209 3.84 -18.18 -10.20
CA LEU A 209 2.40 -18.26 -10.41
C LEU A 209 2.08 -18.73 -11.84
N MET A 210 2.77 -18.18 -12.84
CA MET A 210 2.62 -18.58 -14.24
C MET A 210 2.95 -20.05 -14.44
N ARG A 211 4.09 -20.50 -13.90
CA ARG A 211 4.51 -21.90 -13.99
C ARG A 211 3.48 -22.82 -13.35
N SER A 212 3.08 -22.54 -12.11
CA SER A 212 2.09 -23.34 -11.39
C SER A 212 0.77 -23.40 -12.14
N ASP A 213 0.28 -22.27 -12.65
CA ASP A 213 -0.99 -22.20 -13.36
C ASP A 213 -0.95 -22.98 -14.68
N LEU A 214 0.14 -22.89 -15.46
CA LEU A 214 0.29 -23.68 -16.70
C LEU A 214 0.44 -25.19 -16.41
N VAL A 215 1.27 -25.58 -15.45
CA VAL A 215 1.48 -27.00 -15.08
C VAL A 215 0.19 -27.64 -14.60
N ASP A 216 -0.49 -27.00 -13.63
CA ASP A 216 -1.75 -27.51 -13.07
C ASP A 216 -2.84 -27.60 -14.16
N GLY A 217 -2.83 -26.64 -15.09
CA GLY A 217 -3.69 -26.67 -16.28
C GLY A 217 -3.50 -27.88 -17.16
N PHE A 218 -2.24 -28.19 -17.45
CA PHE A 218 -1.85 -29.31 -18.30
C PHE A 218 -2.20 -30.65 -17.64
N GLU A 219 -1.89 -30.81 -16.35
CA GLU A 219 -2.26 -32.01 -15.59
C GLU A 219 -3.77 -32.20 -15.52
N ARG A 220 -4.54 -31.10 -15.36
CA ARG A 220 -6.00 -31.13 -15.42
C ARG A 220 -6.50 -31.61 -16.77
N MET A 221 -5.94 -31.11 -17.88
CA MET A 221 -6.33 -31.55 -19.21
C MET A 221 -6.08 -33.05 -19.42
N SER A 222 -4.97 -33.59 -18.93
CA SER A 222 -4.69 -35.02 -18.98
C SER A 222 -5.72 -35.86 -18.20
N ARG A 223 -6.14 -35.40 -17.01
CA ARG A 223 -7.21 -36.05 -16.24
C ARG A 223 -8.55 -35.96 -16.97
N LEU A 224 -8.88 -34.79 -17.51
CA LEU A 224 -10.13 -34.55 -18.22
C LEU A 224 -10.26 -35.43 -19.46
N GLU A 225 -9.21 -35.52 -20.28
CA GLU A 225 -9.17 -36.38 -21.47
C GLU A 225 -9.40 -37.84 -21.10
N ARG A 226 -8.69 -38.34 -20.07
CA ARG A 226 -8.86 -39.72 -19.60
C ARG A 226 -10.30 -39.99 -19.14
N SER A 227 -10.87 -39.10 -18.33
CA SER A 227 -12.24 -39.23 -17.84
C SER A 227 -13.26 -39.15 -18.98
N ALA A 228 -13.08 -38.23 -19.93
CA ALA A 228 -13.97 -38.07 -21.07
C ALA A 228 -13.95 -39.32 -21.96
N ASN A 229 -12.77 -39.83 -22.29
CA ASN A 229 -12.61 -41.06 -23.09
C ASN A 229 -13.28 -42.25 -22.40
N VAL A 230 -12.99 -42.49 -21.13
CA VAL A 230 -13.57 -43.62 -20.37
C VAL A 230 -15.10 -43.54 -20.31
N GLN A 231 -15.67 -42.36 -20.11
CA GLN A 231 -17.12 -42.18 -20.02
C GLN A 231 -17.80 -42.38 -21.37
N VAL A 232 -17.21 -41.89 -22.47
CA VAL A 232 -17.77 -42.06 -23.82
C VAL A 232 -17.62 -43.50 -24.30
N GLU A 233 -16.49 -44.16 -24.06
CA GLU A 233 -16.30 -45.59 -24.36
C GLU A 233 -17.31 -46.46 -23.61
N LYS A 234 -17.59 -46.16 -22.33
CA LYS A 234 -18.60 -46.86 -21.53
C LYS A 234 -20.01 -46.74 -22.12
N LEU A 235 -20.35 -45.58 -22.70
CA LEU A 235 -21.65 -45.35 -23.35
C LEU A 235 -21.74 -46.01 -24.74
N LEU A 236 -20.65 -45.99 -25.52
CA LEU A 236 -20.62 -46.57 -26.87
C LEU A 236 -20.35 -48.08 -26.88
N GLY A 237 -19.77 -48.64 -25.81
CA GLY A 237 -19.35 -50.04 -25.71
C GLY A 237 -18.14 -50.39 -26.58
N LYS A 238 -17.45 -49.40 -27.15
CA LYS A 238 -16.30 -49.56 -28.05
C LYS A 238 -15.39 -48.33 -28.03
N SER A 239 -14.16 -48.49 -28.51
CA SER A 239 -13.24 -47.38 -28.77
C SER A 239 -13.82 -46.41 -29.81
N PHE A 240 -13.49 -45.14 -29.71
CA PHE A 240 -14.02 -44.09 -30.58
C PHE A 240 -12.96 -43.04 -30.94
N ASP A 241 -13.30 -42.16 -31.89
CA ASP A 241 -12.53 -40.96 -32.23
C ASP A 241 -13.43 -39.72 -32.08
N TRP A 242 -12.92 -38.67 -31.45
CA TRP A 242 -13.63 -37.40 -31.23
C TRP A 242 -14.08 -36.73 -32.54
N ALA A 243 -13.40 -36.99 -33.65
CA ALA A 243 -13.79 -36.49 -34.97
C ALA A 243 -15.08 -37.15 -35.50
N THR A 244 -15.29 -38.44 -35.21
CA THR A 244 -16.39 -39.26 -35.77
C THR A 244 -17.42 -39.70 -34.71
N VAL A 245 -17.28 -39.24 -33.47
CA VAL A 245 -18.14 -39.62 -32.33
C VAL A 245 -19.62 -39.25 -32.54
N SER A 246 -19.91 -38.20 -33.33
CA SER A 246 -21.28 -37.78 -33.67
C SER A 246 -22.02 -38.79 -34.54
N GLU A 247 -21.29 -39.54 -35.37
CA GLU A 247 -21.82 -40.63 -36.19
C GLU A 247 -21.95 -41.91 -35.35
N SER A 248 -20.92 -42.21 -34.56
CA SER A 248 -20.89 -43.38 -33.69
C SER A 248 -21.98 -43.37 -32.61
N SER A 249 -22.43 -42.19 -32.19
CA SER A 249 -23.49 -42.02 -31.19
C SER A 249 -24.92 -42.04 -31.76
N ARG A 250 -25.10 -42.15 -33.09
CA ARG A 250 -26.43 -42.14 -33.74
C ARG A 250 -27.33 -43.29 -33.31
N SER A 251 -26.75 -44.42 -32.94
CA SER A 251 -27.48 -45.63 -32.53
C SER A 251 -27.88 -45.61 -31.05
N LEU A 252 -27.39 -44.65 -30.26
CA LEU A 252 -27.73 -44.53 -28.84
C LEU A 252 -29.12 -43.92 -28.64
N ALA A 253 -29.70 -44.15 -27.46
CA ALA A 253 -30.91 -43.44 -27.06
C ALA A 253 -30.64 -41.92 -27.01
N GLN A 254 -31.67 -41.09 -27.24
CA GLN A 254 -31.53 -39.63 -27.31
C GLN A 254 -30.77 -39.06 -26.10
N THR A 255 -31.11 -39.49 -24.87
CA THR A 255 -30.46 -39.03 -23.64
C THR A 255 -28.97 -39.41 -23.53
N GLU A 256 -28.60 -40.59 -24.02
CA GLU A 256 -27.20 -41.05 -24.04
C GLU A 256 -26.41 -40.34 -25.13
N ARG A 257 -27.04 -40.13 -26.28
CA ARG A 257 -26.47 -39.36 -27.39
C ARG A 257 -26.21 -37.91 -26.98
N ASP A 258 -27.17 -37.27 -26.32
CA ASP A 258 -27.04 -35.91 -25.78
C ASP A 258 -25.90 -35.84 -24.77
N ARG A 259 -25.76 -36.85 -23.89
CA ARG A 259 -24.62 -36.94 -22.96
C ARG A 259 -23.28 -37.05 -23.66
N VAL A 260 -23.15 -37.91 -24.68
CA VAL A 260 -21.91 -38.07 -25.45
C VAL A 260 -21.53 -36.77 -26.15
N MET A 261 -22.49 -36.10 -26.78
CA MET A 261 -22.25 -34.81 -27.46
C MET A 261 -21.91 -33.71 -26.45
N GLY A 262 -22.59 -33.66 -25.31
CA GLY A 262 -22.28 -32.72 -24.24
C GLY A 262 -20.87 -32.87 -23.67
N ILE A 263 -20.44 -34.11 -23.39
CA ILE A 263 -19.07 -34.40 -22.94
C ILE A 263 -18.05 -33.96 -23.99
N ARG A 264 -18.33 -34.21 -25.27
CA ARG A 264 -17.48 -33.76 -26.38
C ARG A 264 -17.35 -32.24 -26.37
N ASP A 265 -18.46 -31.52 -26.35
CA ASP A 265 -18.46 -30.06 -26.46
C ASP A 265 -17.75 -29.42 -25.24
N ASP A 266 -18.00 -29.91 -24.03
CA ASP A 266 -17.31 -29.47 -22.80
C ASP A 266 -15.79 -29.75 -22.84
N TYR A 267 -15.38 -30.89 -23.44
CA TYR A 267 -13.96 -31.24 -23.63
C TYR A 267 -13.29 -30.29 -24.63
N LEU A 268 -13.92 -30.06 -25.79
CA LEU A 268 -13.40 -29.16 -26.83
C LEU A 268 -13.32 -27.71 -26.34
N GLU A 269 -14.29 -27.26 -25.54
CA GLU A 269 -14.24 -25.94 -24.91
C GLU A 269 -13.07 -25.84 -23.91
N SER A 270 -12.80 -26.91 -23.15
CA SER A 270 -11.67 -26.97 -22.23
C SER A 270 -10.31 -26.92 -22.93
N ILE A 271 -10.18 -27.54 -24.12
CA ILE A 271 -8.99 -27.43 -24.99
C ILE A 271 -8.80 -25.98 -25.43
N ALA A 272 -9.84 -25.36 -25.99
CA ALA A 272 -9.79 -23.99 -26.49
C ALA A 272 -9.38 -22.99 -25.39
N ARG A 273 -9.98 -23.09 -24.20
CA ARG A 273 -9.63 -22.24 -23.05
C ARG A 273 -8.19 -22.45 -22.58
N THR A 274 -7.72 -23.69 -22.52
CA THR A 274 -6.35 -24.02 -22.08
C THR A 274 -5.31 -23.48 -23.07
N ASN A 275 -5.54 -23.70 -24.37
CA ASN A 275 -4.68 -23.18 -25.43
C ASN A 275 -4.71 -21.65 -25.51
N SER A 276 -5.87 -21.02 -25.28
CA SER A 276 -5.99 -19.55 -25.19
C SER A 276 -5.10 -18.97 -24.11
N ILE A 277 -5.01 -19.60 -22.92
CA ILE A 277 -4.14 -19.12 -21.84
C ILE A 277 -2.68 -19.36 -22.20
N ARG A 278 -2.34 -20.57 -22.67
CA ARG A 278 -0.96 -20.92 -23.03
C ARG A 278 -0.40 -20.03 -24.16
N ASN A 279 -1.24 -19.59 -25.10
CA ASN A 279 -0.82 -18.77 -26.25
C ASN A 279 -0.81 -17.25 -25.98
N ARG A 280 -1.07 -16.79 -24.76
CA ARG A 280 -0.92 -15.37 -24.38
C ARG A 280 0.55 -14.99 -24.29
N PHE A 281 0.85 -13.71 -24.42
CA PHE A 281 2.18 -13.20 -24.10
C PHE A 281 2.28 -12.91 -22.60
N PRO A 282 3.33 -13.37 -21.91
CA PRO A 282 4.53 -14.09 -22.39
C PRO A 282 4.45 -15.63 -22.23
N GLU A 283 3.31 -16.18 -21.82
CA GLU A 283 3.10 -17.63 -21.63
C GLU A 283 3.51 -18.44 -22.85
N MET A 284 3.23 -17.95 -24.06
CA MET A 284 3.56 -18.60 -25.33
C MET A 284 5.06 -18.86 -25.49
N ILE A 285 5.90 -17.97 -24.95
CA ILE A 285 7.36 -18.07 -25.03
C ILE A 285 7.90 -18.94 -23.88
N LEU A 286 7.29 -18.85 -22.70
CA LEU A 286 7.77 -19.50 -21.49
C LEU A 286 7.26 -20.93 -21.31
N ALA A 287 6.06 -21.26 -21.78
CA ALA A 287 5.44 -22.57 -21.64
C ALA A 287 6.32 -23.72 -22.19
N PRO A 288 6.98 -23.60 -23.36
CA PRO A 288 7.90 -24.64 -23.84
C PRO A 288 9.06 -24.92 -22.88
N LEU A 289 9.56 -23.92 -22.14
CA LEU A 289 10.64 -24.11 -21.16
C LEU A 289 10.22 -24.99 -19.97
N TRP A 290 8.91 -25.14 -19.75
CA TRP A 290 8.34 -26.02 -18.73
C TRP A 290 7.79 -27.32 -19.31
N GLY A 291 8.03 -27.61 -20.60
CA GLY A 291 7.52 -28.80 -21.28
C GLY A 291 6.01 -28.75 -21.54
N ILE A 292 5.44 -27.55 -21.69
CA ILE A 292 4.01 -27.34 -21.89
C ILE A 292 3.75 -26.85 -23.31
N ASP A 293 3.34 -27.78 -24.15
CA ASP A 293 2.91 -27.52 -25.52
C ASP A 293 1.40 -27.27 -25.61
N SER A 294 0.96 -26.75 -26.76
CA SER A 294 -0.47 -26.62 -27.05
C SER A 294 -1.13 -28.00 -27.04
N TRP A 295 -2.27 -28.11 -26.37
CA TRP A 295 -3.05 -29.33 -26.38
C TRP A 295 -3.61 -29.59 -27.79
N PRO A 296 -3.46 -30.80 -28.35
CA PRO A 296 -3.88 -31.09 -29.71
C PRO A 296 -5.41 -31.01 -29.84
N MET A 297 -5.87 -30.37 -30.90
CA MET A 297 -7.29 -30.35 -31.27
C MET A 297 -7.60 -31.57 -32.16
N PRO A 298 -8.71 -32.29 -31.94
CA PRO A 298 -9.10 -33.38 -32.83
C PRO A 298 -9.27 -32.92 -34.29
N ASN A 299 -8.80 -33.74 -35.23
CA ASN A 299 -8.82 -33.42 -36.66
C ASN A 299 -10.25 -33.16 -37.17
N GLY A 300 -10.42 -32.10 -37.98
CA GLY A 300 -11.73 -31.75 -38.56
C GLY A 300 -12.73 -31.13 -37.56
N VAL A 301 -12.30 -30.85 -36.33
CA VAL A 301 -13.13 -30.22 -35.30
C VAL A 301 -12.63 -28.80 -35.04
N THR A 302 -13.44 -27.80 -35.35
CA THR A 302 -13.22 -26.41 -34.96
C THR A 302 -14.02 -26.11 -33.71
N SER A 303 -13.38 -25.56 -32.67
CA SER A 303 -14.13 -24.99 -31.55
C SER A 303 -14.87 -23.75 -32.04
N GLU A 304 -16.15 -23.61 -31.70
CA GLU A 304 -16.84 -22.32 -31.86
C GLU A 304 -16.09 -21.25 -31.05
N GLU A 305 -15.86 -20.07 -31.63
CA GLU A 305 -15.11 -18.93 -31.04
C GLU A 305 -15.70 -18.39 -29.71
N GLN A 306 -16.79 -18.97 -29.21
CA GLN A 306 -17.53 -18.53 -28.02
C GLN A 306 -16.78 -18.72 -26.68
N GLY A 307 -15.62 -19.40 -26.68
CA GLY A 307 -14.84 -19.71 -25.49
C GLY A 307 -13.85 -18.64 -24.99
N ILE A 308 -14.01 -17.35 -25.37
CA ILE A 308 -13.15 -16.29 -24.82
C ILE A 308 -13.45 -16.17 -23.33
N ILE A 309 -12.45 -16.49 -22.50
CA ILE A 309 -12.50 -16.30 -21.05
C ILE A 309 -12.93 -14.85 -20.78
N GLN A 310 -14.16 -14.66 -20.32
CA GLN A 310 -14.64 -13.33 -19.94
C GLN A 310 -13.79 -12.86 -18.75
N LYS A 311 -13.08 -11.74 -18.96
CA LYS A 311 -12.36 -11.05 -17.88
C LYS A 311 -13.37 -10.77 -16.77
N THR A 312 -13.02 -11.15 -15.54
CA THR A 312 -13.90 -10.94 -14.40
C THR A 312 -13.37 -9.76 -13.61
N PRO A 313 -13.82 -8.52 -13.87
CA PRO A 313 -13.26 -7.36 -13.19
C PRO A 313 -13.52 -7.42 -11.69
N VAL A 314 -12.57 -6.89 -10.93
CA VAL A 314 -12.76 -6.56 -9.51
C VAL A 314 -13.89 -5.54 -9.39
N LYS A 315 -14.60 -5.55 -8.26
CA LYS A 315 -15.67 -4.58 -7.98
C LYS A 315 -15.20 -3.14 -8.21
N ALA A 316 -15.79 -2.46 -9.20
CA ALA A 316 -15.31 -1.17 -9.70
C ALA A 316 -15.18 -0.08 -8.62
N TRP A 317 -16.11 -0.07 -7.65
CA TRP A 317 -16.05 0.87 -6.52
C TRP A 317 -14.81 0.64 -5.63
N VAL A 318 -14.37 -0.62 -5.46
CA VAL A 318 -13.17 -0.95 -4.69
C VAL A 318 -11.94 -0.38 -5.39
N VAL A 319 -11.86 -0.55 -6.72
CA VAL A 319 -10.79 0.01 -7.55
C VAL A 319 -10.78 1.54 -7.41
N ALA A 320 -11.92 2.20 -7.60
CA ALA A 320 -12.02 3.65 -7.53
C ALA A 320 -11.60 4.22 -6.17
N VAL A 321 -12.12 3.65 -5.06
CA VAL A 321 -11.76 4.09 -3.70
C VAL A 321 -10.27 3.86 -3.42
N SER A 322 -9.74 2.71 -3.83
CA SER A 322 -8.33 2.35 -3.62
C SER A 322 -7.39 3.30 -4.37
N LEU A 323 -7.69 3.62 -5.63
CA LEU A 323 -6.90 4.54 -6.44
C LEU A 323 -7.01 5.98 -5.95
N PHE A 324 -8.19 6.41 -5.52
CA PHE A 324 -8.38 7.73 -4.92
C PHE A 324 -7.54 7.91 -3.65
N LEU A 325 -7.59 6.93 -2.73
CA LEU A 325 -6.78 6.96 -1.52
C LEU A 325 -5.27 6.92 -1.84
N ALA A 326 -4.86 6.09 -2.80
CA ALA A 326 -3.47 6.01 -3.23
C ALA A 326 -3.00 7.34 -3.83
N ALA A 327 -3.80 8.01 -4.64
CA ALA A 327 -3.48 9.32 -5.21
C ALA A 327 -3.25 10.39 -4.12
N ILE A 328 -4.08 10.40 -3.07
CA ILE A 328 -3.87 11.29 -1.91
C ILE A 328 -2.54 10.99 -1.23
N VAL A 329 -2.23 9.71 -0.98
CA VAL A 329 -0.97 9.30 -0.34
C VAL A 329 0.23 9.65 -1.21
N ILE A 330 0.15 9.49 -2.53
CA ILE A 330 1.19 9.90 -3.47
C ILE A 330 1.41 11.41 -3.40
N ALA A 331 0.35 12.20 -3.53
CA ALA A 331 0.44 13.66 -3.52
C ALA A 331 1.03 14.20 -2.21
N LEU A 332 0.54 13.73 -1.06
CA LEU A 332 1.05 14.11 0.25
C LEU A 332 2.49 13.62 0.44
N GLY A 333 2.78 12.37 0.07
CA GLY A 333 4.11 11.77 0.20
C GLY A 333 5.17 12.49 -0.63
N VAL A 334 4.85 12.84 -1.88
CA VAL A 334 5.69 13.67 -2.75
C VAL A 334 5.86 15.06 -2.15
N TYR A 335 4.78 15.76 -1.82
CA TYR A 335 4.83 17.12 -1.28
C TYR A 335 5.70 17.22 -0.02
N PHE A 336 5.44 16.38 0.99
CA PHE A 336 6.22 16.37 2.23
C PHE A 336 7.63 15.81 2.03
N GLY A 337 7.78 14.77 1.21
CA GLY A 337 9.05 14.11 0.94
C GLY A 337 10.05 15.05 0.28
N PHE A 338 9.67 15.66 -0.84
CA PHE A 338 10.53 16.60 -1.57
C PHE A 338 10.81 17.86 -0.75
N ARG A 339 9.83 18.40 0.00
CA ARG A 339 10.07 19.56 0.88
C ARG A 339 11.17 19.27 1.91
N ARG A 340 11.16 18.08 2.53
CA ARG A 340 12.18 17.68 3.52
C ARG A 340 13.53 17.36 2.88
N ILE A 341 13.56 16.81 1.67
CA ILE A 341 14.80 16.59 0.90
C ILE A 341 15.41 17.92 0.46
N LYS A 342 14.60 18.92 0.09
CA LYS A 342 15.05 20.27 -0.21
C LYS A 342 15.79 20.88 1.00
N ILE A 343 15.25 20.72 2.21
CA ILE A 343 15.90 21.14 3.46
C ILE A 343 17.24 20.43 3.66
N LYS A 344 17.27 19.10 3.51
CA LYS A 344 18.52 18.31 3.57
C LYS A 344 19.58 18.86 2.60
N ARG A 345 19.19 19.18 1.36
CA ARG A 345 20.09 19.74 0.34
C ARG A 345 20.61 21.12 0.72
N TYR A 346 19.81 21.96 1.39
CA TYR A 346 20.31 23.24 1.89
C TYR A 346 21.42 23.05 2.92
N ILE A 347 21.21 22.14 3.88
CA ILE A 347 22.23 21.80 4.89
C ILE A 347 23.53 21.31 4.21
N GLU A 348 23.43 20.44 3.21
CA GLU A 348 24.62 19.90 2.52
C GLU A 348 25.36 20.92 1.64
N ASN A 349 24.72 22.02 1.23
CA ASN A 349 25.27 22.92 0.20
C ASN A 349 25.58 24.33 0.70
N ILE A 350 25.04 24.75 1.84
CA ILE A 350 25.31 26.06 2.44
C ILE A 350 26.49 25.91 3.40
N PRO A 351 27.58 26.68 3.20
CA PRO A 351 28.70 26.63 4.11
C PRO A 351 28.34 27.28 5.44
N THR A 352 28.90 26.76 6.53
CA THR A 352 28.84 27.43 7.83
C THR A 352 29.60 28.76 7.76
N SER A 353 28.91 29.85 8.05
CA SER A 353 29.48 31.19 8.24
C SER A 353 29.78 31.42 9.71
N LEU A 354 30.86 32.16 9.98
CA LEU A 354 31.13 32.74 11.29
C LEU A 354 30.44 34.09 11.42
N ALA A 355 30.24 34.57 12.65
CA ALA A 355 29.52 35.79 12.96
C ALA A 355 30.10 37.01 12.22
N SER A 356 31.44 37.09 12.06
CA SER A 356 32.09 38.18 11.34
C SER A 356 31.89 38.13 9.83
N GLY A 357 31.69 36.93 9.28
CA GLY A 357 31.50 36.66 7.85
C GLY A 357 30.04 36.52 7.44
N LEU A 358 29.09 36.80 8.34
CA LEU A 358 27.67 36.69 8.06
C LEU A 358 27.27 37.73 7.00
N ALA A 359 26.69 37.26 5.89
CA ALA A 359 26.19 38.09 4.81
C ALA A 359 24.66 37.98 4.71
N TYR A 360 24.02 39.03 4.21
CA TYR A 360 22.57 39.06 4.01
C TYR A 360 22.10 37.89 3.12
N GLY A 361 21.02 37.22 3.54
CA GLY A 361 20.42 36.07 2.84
C GLY A 361 20.66 34.73 3.54
N PRO A 362 20.47 33.60 2.83
CA PRO A 362 20.61 32.26 3.40
C PRO A 362 21.97 32.01 4.05
N ALA A 363 21.96 31.63 5.32
CA ALA A 363 23.16 31.38 6.10
C ALA A 363 23.00 30.19 7.05
N GLU A 364 24.13 29.56 7.32
CA GLU A 364 24.27 28.54 8.35
C GLU A 364 25.27 29.06 9.38
N ILE A 365 24.97 28.96 10.68
CA ILE A 365 25.92 29.27 11.75
C ILE A 365 25.94 28.15 12.79
N LYS A 366 27.08 28.01 13.47
CA LYS A 366 27.28 27.07 14.57
C LYS A 366 27.93 27.80 15.73
N GLY A 367 27.45 27.56 16.94
CA GLY A 367 28.02 28.17 18.14
C GLY A 367 27.20 27.86 19.38
N SER A 368 27.52 28.54 20.47
CA SER A 368 26.92 28.29 21.78
C SER A 368 25.85 29.35 22.13
N VAL A 369 24.80 28.91 22.81
CA VAL A 369 23.70 29.82 23.22
C VAL A 369 24.15 30.79 24.32
N LYS A 370 23.91 32.09 24.11
CA LYS A 370 24.06 33.15 25.11
C LYS A 370 22.77 33.97 25.22
N PHE A 371 22.49 34.48 26.43
CA PHE A 371 21.35 35.35 26.65
C PHE A 371 21.57 36.74 26.03
N SER A 372 20.60 37.23 25.27
CA SER A 372 20.60 38.60 24.76
C SER A 372 20.04 39.53 25.82
N GLU A 373 20.77 40.58 26.21
CA GLU A 373 20.30 41.60 27.18
C GLU A 373 19.79 40.99 28.52
N GLY A 374 20.31 39.83 28.91
CA GLY A 374 19.84 39.11 30.11
C GLY A 374 18.43 38.52 29.99
N ALA A 375 17.82 38.52 28.79
CA ALA A 375 16.54 37.89 28.53
C ALA A 375 16.67 36.36 28.60
N PHE A 376 15.83 35.74 29.42
CA PHE A 376 15.68 34.30 29.53
C PHE A 376 14.24 33.94 29.87
N VAL A 377 13.85 32.71 29.52
CA VAL A 377 12.66 32.04 30.04
C VAL A 377 13.10 30.95 31.03
N LYS A 378 12.19 30.52 31.92
CA LYS A 378 12.44 29.39 32.83
C LYS A 378 11.62 28.19 32.41
N GLY A 379 12.27 27.04 32.29
CA GLY A 379 11.62 25.74 32.07
C GLY A 379 10.53 25.49 33.14
N PRO A 380 9.29 25.12 32.76
CA PRO A 380 8.20 24.93 33.72
C PRO A 380 8.45 23.83 34.75
N GLU A 381 9.08 22.73 34.35
CA GLU A 381 9.38 21.55 35.15
C GLU A 381 10.79 21.61 35.73
N THR A 382 11.80 21.94 34.92
CA THR A 382 13.21 21.93 35.34
C THR A 382 13.64 23.20 36.07
N ARG A 383 12.91 24.31 35.88
CA ARG A 383 13.24 25.67 36.36
C ARG A 383 14.57 26.23 35.83
N VAL A 384 15.20 25.57 34.86
CA VAL A 384 16.45 26.01 34.23
C VAL A 384 16.19 27.26 33.39
N LYS A 385 17.12 28.22 33.47
CA LYS A 385 17.12 29.41 32.59
C LYS A 385 17.51 28.97 31.18
N CYS A 386 16.66 29.24 30.21
CA CYS A 386 16.80 28.83 28.83
C CYS A 386 16.32 29.95 27.89
N VAL A 387 16.67 29.84 26.61
CA VAL A 387 16.21 30.79 25.56
C VAL A 387 14.94 30.31 24.86
N TYR A 388 14.67 29.01 24.93
CA TYR A 388 13.54 28.34 24.34
C TYR A 388 13.11 27.19 25.26
N PHE A 389 11.81 26.99 25.44
CA PHE A 389 11.28 25.72 25.90
C PHE A 389 9.98 25.36 25.17
N ARG A 390 9.76 24.05 25.02
CA ARG A 390 8.47 23.44 24.71
C ARG A 390 8.04 22.59 25.90
N HIS A 391 6.83 22.82 26.39
CA HIS A 391 6.26 22.08 27.51
C HIS A 391 4.95 21.43 27.10
N LYS A 392 4.95 20.10 27.08
CA LYS A 392 3.79 19.29 26.69
C LYS A 392 3.30 18.48 27.88
N ILE A 393 2.02 18.61 28.18
CA ILE A 393 1.32 17.81 29.19
C ILE A 393 0.34 16.90 28.45
N THR A 394 0.50 15.60 28.66
CA THR A 394 -0.44 14.60 28.16
C THR A 394 -1.16 13.92 29.31
N GLU A 395 -2.41 13.54 29.12
CA GLU A 395 -3.22 12.84 30.11
C GLU A 395 -3.75 11.53 29.50
N LYS A 396 -3.55 10.42 30.21
CA LYS A 396 -4.20 9.16 29.86
C LYS A 396 -5.64 9.20 30.32
N ARG A 397 -6.57 9.24 29.37
CA ARG A 397 -8.01 9.17 29.62
C ARG A 397 -8.50 7.79 29.22
N ARG A 398 -9.16 7.14 30.17
CA ARG A 398 -9.84 5.87 29.96
C ARG A 398 -11.30 6.20 29.64
N SER A 399 -11.72 5.90 28.43
CA SER A 399 -13.12 5.59 28.13
C SER A 399 -13.15 4.07 28.19
N GLY A 400 -13.97 3.47 29.06
CA GLY A 400 -13.93 2.06 29.51
C GLY A 400 -12.70 1.17 29.20
N LYS A 401 -12.56 0.47 28.07
CA LYS A 401 -11.48 -0.42 27.62
C LYS A 401 -10.46 0.31 26.76
N SER A 402 -10.80 1.46 26.19
CA SER A 402 -9.88 2.27 25.40
C SER A 402 -9.14 3.30 26.25
N THR A 403 -7.81 3.19 26.29
CA THR A 403 -6.97 4.22 26.91
C THR A 403 -6.40 5.11 25.82
N LYS A 404 -6.91 6.34 25.70
CA LYS A 404 -6.32 7.35 24.81
C LYS A 404 -5.44 8.31 25.58
N THR A 405 -4.35 8.72 24.97
CA THR A 405 -3.51 9.79 25.49
C THR A 405 -3.92 11.09 24.81
N VAL A 406 -4.39 12.08 25.57
CA VAL A 406 -4.78 13.39 25.04
C VAL A 406 -3.76 14.44 25.45
N VAL A 407 -3.55 15.44 24.60
CA VAL A 407 -2.70 16.60 24.91
C VAL A 407 -3.55 17.63 25.66
N ILE A 408 -3.16 17.96 26.89
CA ILE A 408 -3.84 18.96 27.74
C ILE A 408 -3.23 20.34 27.53
N LYS A 409 -1.90 20.38 27.35
CA LYS A 409 -1.13 21.59 27.13
C LYS A 409 0.01 21.27 26.18
N ASP A 410 0.26 22.10 25.20
CA ASP A 410 1.46 22.09 24.36
C ASP A 410 1.83 23.56 24.15
N GLU A 411 2.64 24.10 25.06
CA GLU A 411 3.06 25.49 25.02
C GLU A 411 4.52 25.58 24.58
N THR A 412 4.84 26.64 23.84
CA THR A 412 6.21 26.97 23.47
C THR A 412 6.44 28.43 23.86
N LYS A 413 7.57 28.71 24.53
CA LYS A 413 8.02 30.08 24.80
C LYS A 413 9.47 30.22 24.43
N TYR A 414 9.81 31.40 23.93
CA TYR A 414 11.15 31.73 23.49
C TYR A 414 11.40 33.23 23.65
N VAL A 415 12.67 33.58 23.66
CA VAL A 415 13.18 34.96 23.64
C VAL A 415 14.29 35.04 22.60
N ASN A 416 14.57 36.24 22.07
CA ASN A 416 15.72 36.44 21.20
C ASN A 416 17.00 36.14 21.98
N PHE A 417 17.95 35.51 21.31
CA PHE A 417 19.20 35.08 21.94
C PHE A 417 20.39 35.23 21.00
N LEU A 418 21.59 35.15 21.55
CA LEU A 418 22.83 35.26 20.80
C LEU A 418 23.40 33.86 20.59
N CYS A 419 23.85 33.56 19.38
CA CYS A 419 24.74 32.44 19.11
C CYS A 419 26.17 32.96 19.07
N GLU A 420 27.00 32.48 19.99
CA GLU A 420 28.40 32.86 20.12
C GLU A 420 29.28 31.80 19.46
N ASP A 421 30.02 32.21 18.45
CA ASP A 421 31.08 31.42 17.83
C ASP A 421 32.46 32.01 18.16
N ARG A 422 33.50 31.52 17.50
CA ARG A 422 34.89 31.94 17.74
C ARG A 422 35.21 33.37 17.29
N GLU A 423 34.39 33.99 16.45
CA GLU A 423 34.64 35.33 15.88
C GLU A 423 33.64 36.38 16.36
N GLY A 424 32.52 35.99 16.96
CA GLY A 424 31.60 36.94 17.55
C GLY A 424 30.25 36.35 17.95
N LYS A 425 29.24 37.22 17.99
CA LYS A 425 27.88 36.90 18.41
C LYS A 425 26.90 37.30 17.32
N THR A 426 26.03 36.38 16.93
CA THR A 426 24.93 36.64 16.00
C THR A 426 23.60 36.58 16.75
N LEU A 427 22.76 37.60 16.58
CA LEU A 427 21.41 37.61 17.14
C LEU A 427 20.51 36.64 16.38
N ILE A 428 19.68 35.90 17.11
CA ILE A 428 18.69 34.97 16.58
C ILE A 428 17.32 35.38 17.10
N ASP A 429 16.39 35.62 16.18
CA ASP A 429 14.95 35.68 16.46
C ASP A 429 14.34 34.29 16.18
N PRO A 430 13.93 33.52 17.19
CA PRO A 430 13.43 32.15 16.99
C PRO A 430 12.03 32.08 16.36
N LYS A 431 11.37 33.22 16.13
CA LYS A 431 10.02 33.27 15.55
C LYS A 431 10.01 32.61 14.17
N GLY A 432 9.08 31.67 13.97
CA GLY A 432 8.94 30.92 12.71
C GLY A 432 9.87 29.70 12.58
N ALA A 433 10.87 29.56 13.44
CA ALA A 433 11.83 28.45 13.37
C ALA A 433 11.19 27.08 13.69
N GLU A 434 11.56 26.05 12.91
CA GLU A 434 11.42 24.66 13.36
C GLU A 434 12.55 24.37 14.37
N VAL A 435 12.24 24.54 15.65
CA VAL A 435 13.17 24.30 16.75
C VAL A 435 13.18 22.83 17.16
N SER A 436 14.39 22.27 17.22
CA SER A 436 14.71 21.02 17.86
C SER A 436 15.50 21.27 19.12
N ALA A 437 14.97 20.76 20.23
CA ALA A 437 15.68 20.67 21.50
C ALA A 437 15.59 19.24 22.00
N GLU A 438 16.57 18.80 22.78
CA GLU A 438 16.61 17.51 23.45
C GLU A 438 15.52 17.43 24.54
N LEU A 439 14.93 16.24 24.71
CA LEU A 439 13.98 15.99 25.80
C LEU A 439 14.73 15.94 27.13
N LYS A 440 14.62 17.00 27.93
CA LYS A 440 15.32 17.11 29.22
C LYS A 440 14.57 16.40 30.34
N ILE A 441 13.23 16.37 30.29
CA ILE A 441 12.44 15.67 31.31
C ILE A 441 11.23 14.94 30.72
N ARG A 442 10.97 13.75 31.26
CA ARG A 442 9.72 13.02 31.11
C ARG A 442 9.25 12.55 32.48
N ARG A 443 8.33 13.29 33.09
CA ARG A 443 7.84 12.99 34.44
C ARG A 443 6.37 12.60 34.40
N LYS A 444 6.03 11.44 34.99
CA LYS A 444 4.64 11.01 35.16
C LYS A 444 4.16 11.36 36.57
N LYS A 445 3.03 12.06 36.68
CA LYS A 445 2.36 12.37 37.95
C LYS A 445 0.88 11.99 37.84
N GLY A 446 0.48 10.91 38.51
CA GLY A 446 -0.85 10.34 38.40
C GLY A 446 -1.19 9.93 36.96
N ARG A 447 -2.26 10.49 36.41
CA ARG A 447 -2.72 10.25 35.02
C ARG A 447 -2.03 11.11 33.97
N ARG A 448 -1.21 12.08 34.38
CA ARG A 448 -0.55 13.04 33.49
C ARG A 448 0.93 12.71 33.31
N THR A 449 1.45 12.96 32.11
CA THR A 449 2.87 12.89 31.78
C THR A 449 3.29 14.25 31.22
N TYR A 450 4.32 14.81 31.85
CA TYR A 450 4.90 16.12 31.58
C TYR A 450 6.20 15.91 30.81
N TYR A 451 6.35 16.66 29.72
CA TYR A 451 7.51 16.62 28.85
C TYR A 451 8.04 18.05 28.71
N GLU A 452 9.33 18.24 28.93
CA GLU A 452 10.02 19.51 28.72
C GLU A 452 11.22 19.31 27.79
N TRP A 453 11.24 20.09 26.72
CA TRP A 453 12.38 20.31 25.85
C TRP A 453 12.84 21.75 26.03
N HIS A 454 14.13 22.02 26.17
CA HIS A 454 14.62 23.39 26.29
C HIS A 454 16.04 23.54 25.79
N LEU A 455 16.40 24.78 25.40
CA LEU A 455 17.75 25.18 25.00
C LEU A 455 18.39 26.00 26.14
N PRO A 456 19.24 25.40 26.99
CA PRO A 456 19.89 26.10 28.09
C PRO A 456 21.01 27.01 27.59
N LYS A 457 21.57 27.83 28.48
CA LYS A 457 22.79 28.59 28.19
C LYS A 457 23.95 27.64 27.88
N ASP A 458 24.86 28.08 27.02
CA ASP A 458 26.12 27.43 26.68
C ASP A 458 25.96 26.04 25.99
N VAL A 459 24.75 25.69 25.53
CA VAL A 459 24.55 24.53 24.65
C VAL A 459 25.03 24.85 23.25
N GLU A 460 25.74 23.91 22.62
CA GLU A 460 26.09 23.97 21.21
C GLU A 460 24.84 23.91 20.35
N LEU A 461 24.84 24.69 19.28
CA LEU A 461 23.65 24.93 18.49
C LEU A 461 24.01 25.06 17.01
N TYR A 462 23.18 24.42 16.20
CA TYR A 462 23.17 24.50 14.75
C TYR A 462 21.97 25.35 14.30
N VAL A 463 22.23 26.43 13.57
CA VAL A 463 21.16 27.26 12.96
C VAL A 463 21.32 27.29 11.45
N LEU A 464 20.21 27.09 10.77
CA LEU A 464 20.07 27.38 9.34
C LEU A 464 18.92 28.38 9.20
N GLY A 465 19.15 29.55 8.63
CA GLY A 465 18.11 30.57 8.49
C GLY A 465 18.54 31.70 7.56
N SER A 466 17.69 32.73 7.46
CA SER A 466 17.96 33.89 6.62
C SER A 466 18.57 35.00 7.48
N ALA A 467 19.76 35.47 7.09
CA ALA A 467 20.41 36.62 7.66
C ALA A 467 19.75 37.89 7.13
N VAL A 468 19.07 38.61 8.02
CA VAL A 468 18.37 39.85 7.72
C VAL A 468 18.90 40.99 8.60
N VAL A 469 18.63 42.22 8.22
CA VAL A 469 19.00 43.39 9.03
C VAL A 469 18.18 43.39 10.33
N ASP A 470 18.83 43.64 11.45
CA ASP A 470 18.13 43.85 12.73
C ASP A 470 17.30 45.14 12.65
N GLU A 471 15.98 45.03 12.53
CA GLU A 471 15.09 46.20 12.41
C GLU A 471 15.21 47.18 13.59
N LYS A 472 15.62 46.71 14.78
CA LYS A 472 15.75 47.57 15.97
C LYS A 472 17.06 48.36 15.96
N ALA A 473 18.15 47.71 15.58
CA ALA A 473 19.49 48.31 15.65
C ALA A 473 19.90 48.95 14.31
N GLY A 474 19.50 48.37 13.19
CA GLY A 474 19.77 48.83 11.83
C GLY A 474 21.22 48.65 11.34
N ASP A 475 22.14 48.29 12.24
CA ASP A 475 23.59 48.27 12.00
C ASP A 475 24.21 46.85 11.97
N ARG A 476 23.42 45.82 12.25
CA ARG A 476 23.85 44.42 12.33
C ARG A 476 22.87 43.47 11.68
N LEU A 477 23.36 42.26 11.36
CA LEU A 477 22.52 41.17 10.87
C LEU A 477 22.06 40.26 12.03
N MET A 478 20.85 39.73 11.89
CA MET A 478 20.30 38.67 12.73
C MET A 478 19.83 37.50 11.86
N LEU A 479 19.78 36.30 12.42
CA LEU A 479 19.08 35.18 11.79
C LEU A 479 17.61 35.16 12.20
N SER A 480 16.75 35.08 11.20
CA SER A 480 15.30 34.95 11.36
C SER A 480 14.70 34.11 10.22
N ASP A 481 13.37 34.02 10.17
CA ASP A 481 12.62 33.35 9.11
C ASP A 481 12.73 34.04 7.74
N GLY A 482 13.17 35.31 7.70
CA GLY A 482 13.42 36.06 6.46
C GLY A 482 12.23 36.36 5.55
N ASN A 483 11.08 35.68 5.74
CA ASN A 483 9.92 35.67 4.85
C ASN A 483 10.27 35.30 3.38
N ASP A 484 11.28 34.46 3.16
CA ASP A 484 11.86 34.16 1.84
C ASP A 484 11.80 32.68 1.42
N ASP A 485 10.85 31.91 1.99
CA ASP A 485 10.66 30.45 1.80
C ASP A 485 11.90 29.59 2.15
N PHE A 486 12.96 30.20 2.68
CA PHE A 486 14.16 29.53 3.13
C PHE A 486 13.88 28.82 4.47
N PRO A 487 14.33 27.57 4.67
CA PRO A 487 14.04 26.88 5.91
C PRO A 487 14.77 27.52 7.09
N PHE A 488 13.99 27.84 8.13
CA PHE A 488 14.53 28.28 9.40
C PHE A 488 14.53 27.15 10.43
N LEU A 489 15.72 26.67 10.80
CA LEU A 489 15.98 25.56 11.70
C LEU A 489 16.90 26.00 12.83
N ILE A 490 16.56 25.62 14.06
CA ILE A 490 17.38 25.78 15.25
C ILE A 490 17.47 24.39 15.89
N SER A 491 18.67 23.85 16.09
CA SER A 491 18.86 22.49 16.60
C SER A 491 20.02 22.42 17.58
N ASP A 492 19.82 21.77 18.72
CA ASP A 492 20.90 21.37 19.63
C ASP A 492 21.59 20.05 19.23
N GLU A 493 21.15 19.45 18.13
CA GLU A 493 21.84 18.35 17.45
C GLU A 493 22.93 18.91 16.52
N SER A 494 23.95 18.11 16.24
CA SER A 494 24.97 18.46 15.23
C SER A 494 24.34 18.67 13.83
N GLU A 495 25.07 19.32 12.91
CA GLU A 495 24.66 19.46 11.50
C GLU A 495 24.35 18.08 10.89
N THR A 496 25.22 17.10 11.13
CA THR A 496 25.06 15.75 10.57
C THR A 496 23.81 15.06 11.10
N GLU A 497 23.53 15.14 12.41
CA GLU A 497 22.33 14.56 13.00
C GLU A 497 21.05 15.26 12.53
N THR A 498 21.09 16.60 12.47
CA THR A 498 19.98 17.42 11.95
C THR A 498 19.69 17.05 10.49
N MET A 499 20.72 16.92 9.67
CA MET A 499 20.63 16.51 8.26
C MET A 499 20.07 15.09 8.12
N LEU A 500 20.56 14.13 8.91
CA LEU A 500 20.05 12.75 8.92
C LEU A 500 18.58 12.67 9.33
N ARG A 501 18.16 13.48 10.31
CA ARG A 501 16.76 13.56 10.74
C ARG A 501 15.86 14.12 9.64
N GLN A 502 16.26 15.20 8.98
CA GLN A 502 15.51 15.75 7.85
C GLN A 502 15.47 14.76 6.68
N SER A 503 16.57 14.05 6.42
CA SER A 503 16.63 12.97 5.43
C SER A 503 15.62 11.85 5.75
N ARG A 504 15.57 11.33 6.99
CA ARG A 504 14.59 10.30 7.38
C ARG A 504 13.15 10.76 7.18
N LYS A 505 12.81 12.01 7.55
CA LYS A 505 11.47 12.57 7.31
C LYS A 505 11.15 12.60 5.80
N GLY A 506 12.11 13.03 4.98
CA GLY A 506 11.95 13.10 3.51
C GLY A 506 11.83 11.73 2.85
N LEU A 507 12.73 10.79 3.19
CA LEU A 507 12.70 9.41 2.70
C LEU A 507 11.42 8.69 3.11
N LYS A 508 10.89 8.95 4.32
CA LYS A 508 9.61 8.40 4.76
C LYS A 508 8.47 8.89 3.86
N GLY A 509 8.43 10.18 3.55
CA GLY A 509 7.44 10.77 2.64
C GLY A 509 7.51 10.17 1.23
N ILE A 510 8.70 10.13 0.63
CA ILE A 510 8.93 9.52 -0.68
C ILE A 510 8.59 8.03 -0.67
N GLY A 511 8.97 7.31 0.38
CA GLY A 511 8.66 5.89 0.52
C GLY A 511 7.16 5.60 0.58
N TYR A 512 6.36 6.45 1.25
CA TYR A 512 4.90 6.35 1.19
C TYR A 512 4.36 6.56 -0.23
N ALA A 513 4.90 7.55 -0.96
CA ALA A 513 4.50 7.79 -2.34
C ALA A 513 4.85 6.61 -3.26
N GLN A 514 6.09 6.11 -3.20
CA GLN A 514 6.53 4.94 -3.97
C GLN A 514 5.65 3.72 -3.66
N ASN A 515 5.38 3.46 -2.38
CA ASN A 515 4.53 2.35 -1.97
C ASN A 515 3.10 2.48 -2.54
N ALA A 516 2.50 3.67 -2.44
CA ALA A 516 1.17 3.92 -3.00
C ALA A 516 1.15 3.83 -4.53
N THR A 517 2.23 4.20 -5.22
CA THR A 517 2.36 4.01 -6.68
C THR A 517 2.39 2.52 -7.04
N VAL A 518 3.20 1.72 -6.36
CA VAL A 518 3.26 0.26 -6.58
C VAL A 518 1.92 -0.41 -6.25
N PHE A 519 1.30 -0.02 -5.13
CA PHE A 519 -0.06 -0.46 -4.77
C PHE A 519 -1.07 -0.13 -5.87
N SER A 520 -1.02 1.08 -6.43
CA SER A 520 -1.91 1.49 -7.53
C SER A 520 -1.73 0.62 -8.77
N GLY A 521 -0.49 0.26 -9.13
CA GLY A 521 -0.20 -0.66 -10.22
C GLY A 521 -0.90 -2.01 -10.02
N MET A 522 -0.79 -2.59 -8.83
CA MET A 522 -1.49 -3.84 -8.47
C MET A 522 -3.01 -3.72 -8.56
N ILE A 523 -3.57 -2.59 -8.11
CA ILE A 523 -5.03 -2.35 -8.18
C ILE A 523 -5.51 -2.15 -9.62
N ILE A 524 -4.73 -1.45 -10.47
CA ILE A 524 -5.08 -1.23 -11.88
C ILE A 524 -5.07 -2.57 -12.62
N PHE A 525 -3.97 -3.32 -12.57
CA PHE A 525 -3.87 -4.59 -13.32
C PHE A 525 -4.75 -5.69 -12.71
N GLY A 526 -4.88 -5.74 -11.38
CA GLY A 526 -5.88 -6.59 -10.73
C GLY A 526 -7.32 -6.21 -11.11
N GLY A 527 -7.59 -4.92 -11.27
CA GLY A 527 -8.90 -4.37 -11.68
C GLY A 527 -9.31 -4.73 -13.11
N LEU A 528 -8.33 -4.91 -14.01
CA LEU A 528 -8.58 -5.35 -15.39
C LEU A 528 -9.09 -6.81 -15.47
N GLY A 529 -9.06 -7.55 -14.35
CA GLY A 529 -9.81 -8.80 -14.18
C GLY A 529 -9.24 -9.99 -14.94
N SER A 530 -7.97 -9.95 -15.34
CA SER A 530 -7.30 -11.09 -15.96
C SER A 530 -6.61 -12.00 -14.94
N PHE A 531 -6.20 -11.43 -13.78
CA PHE A 531 -5.48 -12.09 -12.68
C PHE A 531 -4.30 -12.95 -13.16
N ALA A 532 -3.81 -12.68 -14.36
CA ALA A 532 -2.73 -13.43 -14.97
C ALA A 532 -1.43 -13.06 -14.28
N ALA A 533 -0.45 -13.95 -14.34
CA ALA A 533 0.90 -13.65 -13.87
C ALA A 533 1.47 -12.36 -14.48
N THR A 534 1.05 -12.03 -15.71
CA THR A 534 1.43 -10.82 -16.44
C THR A 534 0.96 -9.53 -15.78
N ASP A 535 -0.21 -9.54 -15.14
CA ASP A 535 -0.74 -8.39 -14.39
C ASP A 535 0.20 -8.01 -13.24
N PHE A 536 0.73 -9.02 -12.54
CA PHE A 536 1.71 -8.82 -11.47
C PHE A 536 3.06 -8.33 -12.01
N LEU A 537 3.48 -8.81 -13.18
CA LEU A 537 4.70 -8.35 -13.83
C LEU A 537 4.59 -6.89 -14.26
N MET A 538 3.46 -6.50 -14.85
CA MET A 538 3.21 -5.11 -15.24
C MET A 538 3.08 -4.21 -14.01
N ALA A 539 2.46 -4.67 -12.93
CA ALA A 539 2.45 -3.96 -11.65
C ALA A 539 3.87 -3.77 -11.10
N ALA A 540 4.78 -4.74 -11.28
CA ALA A 540 6.17 -4.62 -10.86
C ALA A 540 6.91 -3.46 -11.53
N SER A 541 6.53 -3.09 -12.77
CA SER A 541 7.15 -1.98 -13.51
C SER A 541 6.87 -0.59 -12.92
N PHE A 542 5.87 -0.45 -12.05
CA PHE A 542 5.54 0.83 -11.41
C PHE A 542 6.63 1.29 -10.43
N ALA A 543 7.34 0.37 -9.79
CA ALA A 543 8.45 0.70 -8.90
C ALA A 543 9.65 1.34 -9.64
N PRO A 544 10.21 0.75 -10.71
CA PRO A 544 11.25 1.39 -11.51
C PRO A 544 10.74 2.64 -12.23
N LEU A 545 9.47 2.69 -12.67
CA LEU A 545 8.89 3.90 -13.25
C LEU A 545 8.89 5.08 -12.25
N PHE A 546 8.46 4.84 -11.01
CA PHE A 546 8.50 5.86 -9.96
C PHE A 546 9.93 6.34 -9.67
N LEU A 547 10.90 5.42 -9.65
CA LEU A 547 12.32 5.75 -9.51
C LEU A 547 12.79 6.65 -10.66
N ALA A 548 12.49 6.30 -11.91
CA ALA A 548 12.88 7.07 -13.08
C ALA A 548 12.31 8.50 -13.05
N LEU A 549 11.01 8.64 -12.76
CA LEU A 549 10.35 9.95 -12.61
C LEU A 549 10.96 10.77 -11.47
N SER A 550 11.22 10.12 -10.33
CA SER A 550 11.85 10.78 -9.17
C SER A 550 13.27 11.24 -9.49
N MET A 551 14.04 10.44 -10.26
CA MET A 551 15.39 10.79 -10.69
C MET A 551 15.38 12.04 -11.57
N VAL A 552 14.52 12.10 -12.58
CA VAL A 552 14.38 13.29 -13.45
C VAL A 552 14.01 14.52 -12.63
N ALA A 553 13.03 14.42 -11.72
CA ALA A 553 12.60 15.52 -10.87
C ALA A 553 13.72 16.03 -9.94
N LEU A 554 14.48 15.11 -9.32
CA LEU A 554 15.58 15.45 -8.42
C LEU A 554 16.73 16.14 -9.16
N MET A 555 17.11 15.63 -10.33
CA MET A 555 18.17 16.20 -11.19
C MET A 555 17.80 17.59 -11.69
N TYR A 556 16.56 17.78 -12.16
CA TYR A 556 16.08 19.08 -12.60
C TYR A 556 16.17 20.12 -11.48
N ASN A 557 15.74 19.76 -10.27
CA ASN A 557 15.83 20.65 -9.11
C ASN A 557 17.29 20.99 -8.73
N ASP A 558 18.22 20.05 -8.88
CA ASP A 558 19.64 20.30 -8.64
C ASP A 558 20.22 21.29 -9.65
N LEU A 559 19.89 21.16 -10.93
CA LEU A 559 20.28 22.10 -11.98
C LEU A 559 19.77 23.52 -11.70
N VAL A 560 18.51 23.66 -11.31
CA VAL A 560 17.92 24.97 -10.97
C VAL A 560 18.58 25.57 -9.73
N PHE A 561 18.85 24.77 -8.71
CA PHE A 561 19.53 25.23 -7.50
C PHE A 561 20.95 25.73 -7.80
N LEU A 562 21.72 24.98 -8.59
CA LEU A 562 23.06 25.36 -9.03
C LEU A 562 23.03 26.67 -9.84
N LEU A 563 22.08 26.81 -10.77
CA LEU A 563 21.90 28.04 -11.55
C LEU A 563 21.67 29.26 -10.64
N ASN A 564 20.76 29.12 -9.66
CA ASN A 564 20.47 30.19 -8.71
C ASN A 564 21.65 30.51 -7.79
N ARG A 565 22.45 29.50 -7.41
CA ARG A 565 23.69 29.71 -6.65
C ARG A 565 24.70 30.53 -7.45
N THR A 566 24.89 30.22 -8.72
CA THR A 566 25.80 30.98 -9.61
C THR A 566 25.33 32.43 -9.76
N LYS A 567 24.03 32.66 -9.98
CA LYS A 567 23.45 34.01 -10.07
C LYS A 567 23.66 34.83 -8.80
N ARG A 568 23.44 34.23 -7.62
CA ARG A 568 23.68 34.89 -6.33
C ARG A 568 25.15 35.21 -6.09
N ALA A 569 26.05 34.28 -6.42
CA ALA A 569 27.49 34.51 -6.29
C ALA A 569 27.94 35.70 -7.16
N TRP A 570 27.46 35.77 -8.41
CA TRP A 570 27.71 36.92 -9.29
C TRP A 570 27.18 38.24 -8.72
N ALA A 571 25.95 38.27 -8.21
CA ALA A 571 25.38 39.47 -7.60
C ALA A 571 26.18 39.93 -6.36
N ASN A 572 26.65 39.00 -5.53
CA ASN A 572 27.48 39.33 -4.36
C ASN A 572 28.83 39.94 -4.76
N ILE A 573 29.44 39.44 -5.83
CA ILE A 573 30.68 40.02 -6.39
C ILE A 573 30.41 41.45 -6.87
N GLU A 574 29.33 41.66 -7.62
CA GLU A 574 28.94 42.99 -8.12
C GLU A 574 28.73 44.00 -6.98
N VAL A 575 27.98 43.61 -5.94
CA VAL A 575 27.76 44.46 -4.76
C VAL A 575 29.07 44.76 -4.03
N SER A 576 29.97 43.78 -3.89
CA SER A 576 31.27 43.98 -3.25
C SER A 576 32.15 44.96 -4.04
N LEU A 577 32.18 44.81 -5.37
CA LEU A 577 32.92 45.71 -6.27
C LEU A 577 32.36 47.13 -6.20
N LYS A 578 31.04 47.29 -6.21
CA LYS A 578 30.38 48.60 -6.08
C LYS A 578 30.66 49.25 -4.73
N LYS A 579 30.53 48.50 -3.63
CA LYS A 579 30.90 48.99 -2.29
C LYS A 579 32.35 49.45 -2.22
N ARG A 580 33.28 48.71 -2.83
CA ARG A 580 34.69 49.11 -2.87
C ARG A 580 34.89 50.39 -3.68
N ALA A 581 34.25 50.49 -4.84
CA ALA A 581 34.31 51.67 -5.69
C ALA A 581 33.71 52.92 -5.02
N ASP A 582 32.62 52.77 -4.24
CA ASP A 582 31.93 53.88 -3.59
C ASP A 582 32.52 54.24 -2.22
N LEU A 583 32.81 53.25 -1.36
CA LEU A 583 33.18 53.48 0.03
C LEU A 583 34.67 53.74 0.24
N LEU A 584 35.57 53.08 -0.51
CA LEU A 584 37.02 53.28 -0.31
C LEU A 584 37.45 54.73 -0.61
N PRO A 585 37.03 55.37 -1.72
CA PRO A 585 37.39 56.77 -1.97
C PRO A 585 36.77 57.73 -0.95
N ASN A 586 35.54 57.45 -0.51
CA ASN A 586 34.89 58.26 0.53
C ASN A 586 35.59 58.13 1.88
N LEU A 587 36.02 56.93 2.26
CA LEU A 587 36.80 56.69 3.47
C LEU A 587 38.16 57.40 3.38
N GLU A 588 38.85 57.28 2.25
CA GLU A 588 40.12 58.00 2.01
C GLU A 588 39.92 59.51 2.16
N LYS A 589 38.85 60.06 1.56
CA LYS A 589 38.53 61.49 1.65
C LYS A 589 38.32 61.93 3.09
N VAL A 590 37.54 61.19 3.87
CA VAL A 590 37.29 61.49 5.30
C VAL A 590 38.58 61.44 6.10
N VAL A 591 39.41 60.41 5.92
CA VAL A 591 40.70 60.28 6.62
C VAL A 591 41.64 61.43 6.25
N ARG A 592 41.75 61.81 4.97
CA ARG A 592 42.55 62.96 4.55
C ARG A 592 42.08 64.28 5.16
N THR A 593 40.77 64.53 5.18
CA THR A 593 40.20 65.72 5.82
C THR A 593 40.47 65.73 7.32
N TYR A 594 40.32 64.59 7.99
CA TYR A 594 40.60 64.47 9.43
C TYR A 594 42.09 64.75 9.74
N LEU A 595 43.02 64.15 8.96
CA LEU A 595 44.46 64.40 9.10
C LEU A 595 44.81 65.88 8.90
N SER A 596 44.18 66.56 7.94
CA SER A 596 44.41 68.00 7.73
C SER A 596 43.91 68.85 8.90
N HIS A 597 42.77 68.49 9.50
CA HIS A 597 42.23 69.15 10.68
C HIS A 597 43.12 68.91 11.91
N GLU A 598 43.55 67.66 12.14
CA GLU A 598 44.44 67.31 13.25
C GLU A 598 45.78 68.03 13.16
N LYS A 599 46.35 68.12 11.95
CA LYS A 599 47.57 68.89 11.72
C LYS A 599 47.40 70.36 12.11
N GLY A 600 46.29 70.98 11.69
CA GLY A 600 46.00 72.37 12.07
C GLY A 600 45.83 72.56 13.57
N VAL A 601 45.16 71.63 14.26
CA VAL A 601 45.02 71.67 15.73
C VAL A 601 46.37 71.51 16.43
N LEU A 602 47.19 70.55 16.00
CA LEU A 602 48.52 70.32 16.57
C LEU A 602 49.46 71.50 16.35
N ASP A 603 49.45 72.10 15.15
CA ASP A 603 50.24 73.30 14.85
C ASP A 603 49.80 74.47 15.76
N SER A 604 48.49 74.64 16.00
CA SER A 604 47.96 75.69 16.90
C SER A 604 48.21 75.47 18.40
N LEU A 605 48.52 74.23 18.80
CA LEU A 605 48.88 73.90 20.19
C LEU A 605 50.39 73.94 20.43
N ALA A 606 51.20 73.89 19.36
CA ALA A 606 52.66 73.93 19.42
C ALA A 606 53.23 75.36 19.39
N GLU A 607 52.45 76.33 18.90
CA GLU A 607 52.63 77.77 19.16
C GLU A 607 52.11 78.16 20.55
#